data_AF-A0A0F9RSB0-F1
#
_entry.id   AF-A0A0F9RSB0-F1
#
_cell.length_a   1.000
_cell.length_b   1.000
_cell.length_c   1.000
_cell.angle_alpha   90.00
_cell.angle_beta   90.00
_cell.angle_gamma   90.00
#
_symmetry.space_group_name_H-M   'P 1'
#
loop_
_entity.id
_entity.type
_entity.pdbx_description
1 polymer ?
#
loop_
_entity_poly.entity_id
_entity_poly.type
_entity_poly.pdbx_seq_one_letter_code
_entity_poly.pdbx_strand_id
1 'polypeptide(L)'
;MQINNVRSVPESLDPKFGGRFFSRAMGISSIFVIIYAVMNLTVNFLLTGIYFSLILIAIIVSMLLSRKEFPSIAQEHLNIINFIKNKQNLSKLAVAFFHGFFIINTYYAAILIFDLLGIVQYLNSYVLILFIVIAIVSIPVGIITDIIGRRFTIMIGLAIQALAFLILSFLTEFNIILIIIFIVFLGIGFALIYTGFNRLETELTKRSTLRDENFLFMGFLGIGSAVGVILGEVLKYLIITNPAYLTIVLLFVFICATIIVFQVHETLPSRSEKFIRPDNFDEEDLTLYKERKICLVCKGNATGFEVYVCTECGVLYCLKCAKALSTLENQCWACNTNIDQSKPIKPLEKEQEESKEGVKIHKIK
;
A
#
# COMPACT_ATOMS: atom_id res chain seq x y z
N MET A 1 -30.88 28.48 6.15
CA MET A 1 -30.32 27.39 5.34
C MET A 1 -28.85 27.28 5.74
N GLN A 2 -28.50 26.33 6.60
CA GLN A 2 -27.13 26.17 7.07
C GLN A 2 -26.36 25.40 6.00
N ILE A 3 -25.40 26.08 5.36
CA ILE A 3 -24.45 25.49 4.43
C ILE A 3 -23.65 24.47 5.24
N ASN A 4 -23.92 23.19 5.00
CA ASN A 4 -23.12 22.12 5.57
C ASN A 4 -21.70 22.28 5.02
N ASN A 5 -20.74 22.46 5.91
CA ASN A 5 -19.32 22.50 5.59
C ASN A 5 -18.94 21.18 4.88
N VAL A 6 -18.93 21.19 3.55
CA VAL A 6 -18.35 20.12 2.73
C VAL A 6 -16.83 20.21 2.95
N ARG A 7 -16.36 19.53 4.01
CA ARG A 7 -14.94 19.37 4.28
C ARG A 7 -14.35 18.65 3.08
N SER A 8 -13.43 19.32 2.38
CA SER A 8 -12.59 18.66 1.38
C SER A 8 -12.02 17.40 1.96
N VAL A 9 -12.24 16.30 1.27
CA VAL A 9 -11.63 15.01 1.56
C VAL A 9 -10.12 15.24 1.62
N PRO A 10 -9.45 15.12 2.78
CA PRO A 10 -8.01 15.34 2.89
C PRO A 10 -7.26 14.48 1.87
N GLU A 11 -6.12 14.96 1.40
CA GLU A 11 -5.28 14.29 0.38
C GLU A 11 -4.92 12.84 0.77
N SER A 12 -4.89 12.52 2.08
CA SER A 12 -4.73 11.17 2.63
C SER A 12 -5.88 10.20 2.31
N LEU A 13 -7.04 10.72 1.92
CA LEU A 13 -8.24 9.97 1.56
C LEU A 13 -8.45 9.88 0.05
N ASP A 14 -7.63 10.54 -0.78
CA ASP A 14 -7.63 10.34 -2.23
C ASP A 14 -6.95 9.00 -2.55
N PRO A 15 -7.66 8.01 -3.11
CA PRO A 15 -7.08 6.70 -3.42
C PRO A 15 -5.88 6.76 -4.39
N LYS A 16 -5.66 7.88 -5.08
CA LYS A 16 -4.53 8.09 -5.99
C LYS A 16 -3.17 8.29 -5.31
N PHE A 17 -3.09 8.71 -4.04
CA PHE A 17 -1.81 9.11 -3.40
C PHE A 17 -1.47 8.35 -2.11
N GLY A 18 -2.16 7.24 -1.85
CA GLY A 18 -1.95 6.44 -0.65
C GLY A 18 -0.53 5.88 -0.50
N GLY A 19 0.14 5.52 -1.60
CA GLY A 19 1.49 4.97 -1.59
C GLY A 19 2.50 5.95 -1.00
N ARG A 20 2.50 7.21 -1.48
CA ARG A 20 3.39 8.26 -0.95
C ARG A 20 3.21 8.51 0.54
N PHE A 21 1.97 8.49 1.04
CA PHE A 21 1.70 8.72 2.46
C PHE A 21 2.29 7.59 3.33
N PHE A 22 1.96 6.34 3.02
CA PHE A 22 2.45 5.19 3.77
C PHE A 22 3.97 5.06 3.70
N SER A 23 4.56 5.30 2.54
CA SER A 23 6.01 5.30 2.39
C SER A 23 6.70 6.37 3.22
N ARG A 24 6.15 7.58 3.32
CA ARG A 24 6.71 8.61 4.22
C ARG A 24 6.63 8.18 5.67
N ALA A 25 5.50 7.60 6.09
CA ALA A 25 5.35 7.06 7.44
C ALA A 25 6.38 5.96 7.73
N MET A 26 6.63 5.07 6.77
CA MET A 26 7.64 4.02 6.86
C MET A 26 9.08 4.59 6.91
N GLY A 27 9.37 5.62 6.12
CA GLY A 27 10.65 6.31 6.17
C GLY A 27 10.90 6.94 7.54
N ILE A 28 9.90 7.61 8.10
CA ILE A 28 9.96 8.20 9.45
C ILE A 28 10.10 7.13 10.52
N SER A 29 9.33 6.03 10.46
CA SER A 29 9.46 4.93 11.42
C SER A 29 10.87 4.31 11.39
N SER A 30 11.47 4.25 10.20
CA SER A 30 12.85 3.74 10.04
C SER A 30 13.88 4.64 10.70
N ILE A 31 13.70 5.96 10.69
CA ILE A 31 14.57 6.91 11.42
C ILE A 31 14.55 6.63 12.92
N PHE A 32 13.39 6.32 13.50
CA PHE A 32 13.31 5.93 14.90
C PHE A 32 14.16 4.68 15.17
N VAL A 33 13.99 3.62 14.36
CA VAL A 33 14.78 2.38 14.53
C VAL A 33 16.29 2.63 14.36
N ILE A 34 16.69 3.49 13.42
CA ILE A 34 18.10 3.90 13.23
C ILE A 34 18.63 4.59 14.50
N ILE A 35 17.90 5.54 15.06
CA ILE A 35 18.28 6.22 16.31
C ILE A 35 18.43 5.19 17.44
N TYR A 36 17.48 4.26 17.56
CA TYR A 36 17.53 3.18 18.55
C TYR A 36 18.79 2.32 18.40
N ALA A 37 19.12 1.91 17.17
CA ALA A 37 20.28 1.09 16.85
C ALA A 37 21.62 1.83 17.12
N VAL A 38 21.72 3.12 16.74
CA VAL A 38 22.93 3.94 16.94
C VAL A 38 23.19 4.20 18.42
N MET A 39 22.14 4.50 19.18
CA MET A 39 22.26 4.75 20.62
C MET A 39 22.66 3.50 21.42
N ASN A 40 22.66 2.32 20.78
CA ASN A 40 22.93 1.03 21.40
C ASN A 40 22.21 0.89 22.75
N LEU A 41 20.92 1.24 22.73
CA LEU A 41 20.10 1.47 23.91
C LEU A 41 20.07 0.27 24.86
N THR A 42 20.33 -0.94 24.35
CA THR A 42 20.49 -2.16 25.16
C THR A 42 21.52 -2.03 26.29
N VAL A 43 22.51 -1.13 26.17
CA VAL A 43 23.49 -0.86 27.24
C VAL A 43 22.95 0.10 28.31
N ASN A 44 22.00 0.98 27.96
CA ASN A 44 21.46 1.99 28.85
C ASN A 44 19.93 1.86 29.00
N PHE A 45 19.51 1.06 29.98
CA PHE A 45 18.10 0.79 30.27
C PHE A 45 17.27 2.07 30.50
N LEU A 46 17.83 3.06 31.21
CA LEU A 46 17.15 4.32 31.49
C LEU A 46 16.88 5.11 30.20
N LEU A 47 17.90 5.24 29.36
CA LEU A 47 17.78 5.94 28.07
C LEU A 47 16.81 5.23 27.13
N THR A 48 16.79 3.89 27.18
CA THR A 48 15.80 3.06 26.47
C THR A 48 14.38 3.37 26.91
N GLY A 49 14.15 3.39 28.22
CA GLY A 49 12.84 3.70 28.81
C GLY A 49 12.35 5.10 28.43
N ILE A 50 13.24 6.10 28.47
CA ILE A 50 12.92 7.48 28.06
C ILE A 50 12.53 7.51 26.58
N TYR A 51 13.33 6.88 25.71
CA TYR A 51 13.09 6.84 24.27
C TYR A 51 11.73 6.22 23.92
N PHE A 52 11.40 5.05 24.48
CA PHE A 52 10.09 4.42 24.25
C PHE A 52 8.93 5.21 24.82
N SER A 53 9.12 5.85 25.99
CA SER A 53 8.09 6.71 26.59
C SER A 53 7.78 7.91 25.69
N LEU A 54 8.80 8.54 25.10
CA LEU A 54 8.62 9.66 24.15
C LEU A 54 7.88 9.22 22.89
N ILE A 55 8.21 8.06 22.31
CA ILE A 55 7.49 7.51 21.15
C ILE A 55 6.03 7.22 21.51
N LEU A 56 5.78 6.60 22.66
CA LEU A 56 4.43 6.28 23.11
C LEU A 56 3.60 7.56 23.33
N ILE A 57 4.19 8.58 23.96
CA ILE A 57 3.55 9.90 24.13
C ILE A 57 3.23 10.50 22.76
N ALA A 58 4.17 10.47 21.80
CA ALA A 58 3.94 10.98 20.46
C ALA A 58 2.79 10.26 19.73
N ILE A 59 2.70 8.93 19.86
CA ILE A 59 1.60 8.12 19.31
C ILE A 59 0.28 8.51 19.97
N ILE A 60 0.22 8.59 21.30
CA ILE A 60 -1.00 8.97 22.04
C ILE A 60 -1.46 10.36 21.62
N VAL A 61 -0.55 11.34 21.57
CA VAL A 61 -0.87 12.71 21.12
C VAL A 61 -1.39 12.69 19.68
N SER A 62 -0.73 11.96 18.78
CA SER A 62 -1.19 11.81 17.38
C SER A 62 -2.59 11.21 17.30
N MET A 63 -2.90 10.18 18.09
CA MET A 63 -4.23 9.58 18.16
C MET A 63 -5.29 10.56 18.69
N LEU A 64 -4.96 11.32 19.74
CA LEU A 64 -5.87 12.31 20.34
C LEU A 64 -6.17 13.46 19.36
N LEU A 65 -5.18 13.91 18.61
CA LEU A 65 -5.35 14.92 17.56
C LEU A 65 -6.20 14.38 16.41
N SER A 66 -5.91 13.15 15.95
CA SER A 66 -6.62 12.50 14.85
C SER A 66 -8.11 12.28 15.16
N ARG A 67 -8.47 11.99 16.42
CA ARG A 67 -9.86 11.80 16.84
C ARG A 67 -10.76 13.01 16.55
N LYS A 68 -10.20 14.23 16.50
CA LYS A 68 -10.97 15.45 16.19
C LYS A 68 -11.30 15.59 14.70
N GLU A 69 -10.51 14.95 13.84
CA GLU A 69 -10.62 15.09 12.38
C GLU A 69 -11.56 14.07 11.75
N PHE A 70 -11.67 12.87 12.33
CA PHE A 70 -12.49 11.79 11.81
C PHE A 70 -13.79 11.65 12.62
N PRO A 71 -14.94 12.19 12.14
CA PRO A 71 -16.23 11.93 12.77
C PRO A 71 -16.48 10.42 12.82
N SER A 72 -17.11 9.94 13.89
CA SER A 72 -17.40 8.52 14.06
C SER A 72 -18.24 8.00 12.90
N ILE A 73 -17.62 7.22 12.02
CA ILE A 73 -18.32 6.51 10.95
C ILE A 73 -19.13 5.41 11.62
N ALA A 74 -20.46 5.40 11.41
CA ALA A 74 -21.32 4.33 11.88
C ALA A 74 -20.76 2.99 11.37
N GLN A 75 -20.47 2.06 12.29
CA GLN A 75 -19.91 0.75 11.95
C GLN A 75 -21.04 -0.28 11.90
N GLU A 76 -21.05 -1.08 10.86
CA GLU A 76 -21.89 -2.27 10.76
C GLU A 76 -21.20 -3.43 11.46
N HIS A 77 -21.95 -4.26 12.19
CA HIS A 77 -21.39 -5.47 12.79
C HIS A 77 -21.08 -6.50 11.71
N LEU A 78 -19.82 -6.90 11.61
CA LEU A 78 -19.39 -7.95 10.71
C LEU A 78 -19.64 -9.33 11.33
N ASN A 79 -20.41 -10.19 10.65
CA ASN A 79 -20.47 -11.60 11.02
C ASN A 79 -19.17 -12.31 10.59
N ILE A 80 -18.24 -12.46 11.53
CA ILE A 80 -16.89 -13.02 11.30
C ILE A 80 -16.95 -14.40 10.63
N ILE A 81 -17.88 -15.27 11.05
CA ILE A 81 -18.00 -16.63 10.50
C ILE A 81 -18.37 -16.58 9.01
N ASN A 82 -19.36 -15.75 8.67
CA ASN A 82 -19.76 -15.56 7.27
C ASN A 82 -18.66 -14.88 6.46
N PHE A 83 -17.92 -13.95 7.07
CA PHE A 83 -16.80 -13.28 6.42
C PHE A 83 -15.70 -14.28 6.04
N ILE A 84 -15.28 -15.15 6.97
CA ILE A 84 -14.23 -16.16 6.75
C ILE A 84 -14.69 -17.23 5.74
N LYS A 85 -15.97 -17.62 5.77
CA LYS A 85 -16.53 -18.60 4.82
C LYS A 85 -16.61 -18.07 3.38
N ASN A 86 -16.60 -16.77 3.17
CA ASN A 86 -16.64 -16.19 1.83
C ASN A 86 -15.27 -16.33 1.13
N LYS A 87 -15.25 -17.07 0.02
CA LYS A 87 -14.04 -17.35 -0.78
C LYS A 87 -13.31 -16.07 -1.23
N GLN A 88 -14.01 -14.97 -1.50
CA GLN A 88 -13.38 -13.71 -1.90
C GLN A 88 -12.60 -13.05 -0.75
N ASN A 89 -13.09 -13.19 0.48
CA ASN A 89 -12.44 -12.64 1.66
C ASN A 89 -11.26 -13.51 2.12
N LEU A 90 -11.28 -14.81 1.80
CA LEU A 90 -10.20 -15.72 2.12
C LEU A 90 -8.87 -15.27 1.48
N SER A 91 -8.89 -14.77 0.24
CA SER A 91 -7.69 -14.21 -0.40
C SER A 91 -7.15 -12.99 0.36
N LYS A 92 -8.02 -12.14 0.93
CA LYS A 92 -7.60 -11.00 1.76
C LYS A 92 -6.93 -11.45 3.06
N LEU A 93 -7.54 -12.44 3.74
CA LEU A 93 -6.98 -13.01 4.97
C LEU A 93 -5.67 -13.75 4.71
N ALA A 94 -5.56 -14.44 3.57
CA ALA A 94 -4.33 -15.08 3.15
C ALA A 94 -3.24 -14.03 2.87
N VAL A 95 -3.57 -12.93 2.21
CA VAL A 95 -2.65 -11.78 2.06
C VAL A 95 -2.16 -11.26 3.41
N ALA A 96 -3.06 -11.09 4.38
CA ALA A 96 -2.70 -10.66 5.74
C ALA A 96 -1.73 -11.66 6.39
N PHE A 97 -2.03 -12.96 6.30
CA PHE A 97 -1.15 -14.02 6.79
C PHE A 97 0.24 -13.96 6.17
N PHE A 98 0.33 -13.89 4.83
CA PHE A 98 1.64 -13.83 4.16
C PHE A 98 2.38 -12.53 4.47
N HIS A 99 1.69 -11.40 4.60
CA HIS A 99 2.30 -10.15 5.03
C HIS A 99 2.98 -10.31 6.39
N GLY A 100 2.28 -10.88 7.37
CA GLY A 100 2.84 -11.12 8.70
C GLY A 100 3.99 -12.12 8.68
N PHE A 101 3.81 -13.22 7.92
CA PHE A 101 4.85 -14.22 7.72
C PHE A 101 6.14 -13.59 7.20
N PHE A 102 6.08 -12.78 6.12
CA PHE A 102 7.28 -12.14 5.58
C PHE A 102 7.83 -11.04 6.49
N ILE A 103 7.00 -10.33 7.25
CA ILE A 103 7.51 -9.31 8.17
C ILE A 103 8.46 -9.93 9.18
N ILE A 104 8.09 -11.03 9.84
CA ILE A 104 8.92 -11.58 10.91
C ILE A 104 9.94 -12.58 10.39
N ASN A 105 9.53 -13.50 9.52
CA ASN A 105 10.40 -14.59 9.06
C ASN A 105 11.67 -14.05 8.37
N THR A 106 11.57 -12.90 7.72
CA THR A 106 12.69 -12.29 7.01
C THR A 106 13.82 -11.86 7.95
N TYR A 107 13.45 -11.24 9.06
CA TYR A 107 14.41 -10.82 10.09
C TYR A 107 14.92 -12.02 10.87
N TYR A 108 14.02 -12.94 11.20
CA TYR A 108 14.38 -14.15 11.94
C TYR A 108 15.34 -15.07 11.16
N ALA A 109 15.12 -15.22 9.85
CA ALA A 109 16.04 -15.94 8.96
C ALA A 109 17.45 -15.32 8.94
N ALA A 110 17.55 -13.99 8.91
CA ALA A 110 18.84 -13.31 9.02
C ALA A 110 19.52 -13.58 10.38
N ILE A 111 18.76 -13.54 11.48
CA ILE A 111 19.29 -13.87 12.83
C ILE A 111 19.85 -15.29 12.87
N LEU A 112 19.10 -16.28 12.38
CA LEU A 112 19.54 -17.68 12.36
C LEU A 112 20.86 -17.86 11.60
N ILE A 113 21.04 -17.13 10.51
CA ILE A 113 22.27 -17.23 9.71
C ILE A 113 23.43 -16.52 10.38
N PHE A 114 23.19 -15.37 11.02
CA PHE A 114 24.22 -14.68 11.77
C PHE A 114 24.68 -15.51 12.97
N ASP A 115 23.76 -16.24 13.60
CA ASP A 115 24.03 -17.26 14.63
C ASP A 115 24.90 -18.39 14.08
N LEU A 116 24.50 -18.99 12.95
CA LEU A 116 25.23 -20.07 12.28
C LEU A 116 26.67 -19.69 11.91
N LEU A 117 26.87 -18.47 11.43
CA LEU A 117 28.18 -17.97 11.01
C LEU A 117 29.06 -17.46 12.17
N GLY A 118 28.54 -17.43 13.40
CA GLY A 118 29.27 -16.90 14.57
C GLY A 118 29.50 -15.39 14.51
N ILE A 119 28.61 -14.65 13.84
CA ILE A 119 28.71 -13.20 13.59
C ILE A 119 27.54 -12.42 14.21
N VAL A 120 26.91 -12.97 15.26
CA VAL A 120 25.77 -12.36 15.98
C VAL A 120 26.08 -10.94 16.47
N GLN A 121 27.34 -10.64 16.78
CA GLN A 121 27.80 -9.31 17.18
C GLN A 121 27.53 -8.22 16.13
N TYR A 122 27.36 -8.60 14.85
CA TYR A 122 27.04 -7.67 13.77
C TYR A 122 25.53 -7.45 13.55
N LEU A 123 24.67 -8.05 14.38
CA LEU A 123 23.21 -7.91 14.24
C LEU A 123 22.75 -6.44 14.35
N ASN A 124 23.38 -5.63 15.21
CA ASN A 124 23.05 -4.21 15.32
C ASN A 124 23.41 -3.46 14.02
N SER A 125 24.57 -3.75 13.41
CA SER A 125 24.95 -3.19 12.12
C SER A 125 24.02 -3.64 11.00
N TYR A 126 23.56 -4.89 11.02
CA TYR A 126 22.54 -5.40 10.10
C TYR A 126 21.24 -4.59 10.19
N VAL A 127 20.69 -4.41 11.41
CA VAL A 127 19.47 -3.62 11.63
C VAL A 127 19.68 -2.19 11.15
N LEU A 128 20.81 -1.57 11.50
CA LEU A 128 21.13 -0.20 11.10
C LEU A 128 21.13 -0.03 9.58
N ILE A 129 21.88 -0.86 8.85
CA ILE A 129 21.98 -0.79 7.39
C ILE A 129 20.63 -1.06 6.74
N LEU A 130 19.89 -2.07 7.22
CA LEU A 130 18.58 -2.44 6.70
C LEU A 130 17.60 -1.26 6.78
N PHE A 131 17.49 -0.61 7.94
CA PHE A 131 16.58 0.52 8.12
C PHE A 131 17.06 1.80 7.42
N ILE A 132 18.36 2.00 7.23
CA ILE A 132 18.88 3.08 6.36
C ILE A 132 18.39 2.88 4.92
N VAL A 133 18.51 1.66 4.40
CA VAL A 133 18.04 1.33 3.05
C VAL A 133 16.53 1.54 2.94
N ILE A 134 15.74 1.05 3.90
CA ILE A 134 14.29 1.26 3.93
C ILE A 134 13.96 2.75 3.97
N ALA A 135 14.64 3.55 4.80
CA ALA A 135 14.41 4.99 4.90
C ALA A 135 14.62 5.69 3.55
N ILE A 136 15.74 5.42 2.88
CA ILE A 136 16.09 6.02 1.58
C ILE A 136 15.11 5.58 0.49
N VAL A 137 14.77 4.29 0.45
CA VAL A 137 14.01 3.67 -0.64
C VAL A 137 12.50 3.86 -0.47
N SER A 138 12.01 4.13 0.74
CA SER A 138 10.58 4.28 1.01
C SER A 138 9.93 5.33 0.10
N ILE A 139 10.48 6.54 -0.01
CA ILE A 139 9.90 7.63 -0.83
C ILE A 139 9.70 7.24 -2.30
N PRO A 140 10.74 6.76 -3.04
CA PRO A 140 10.55 6.35 -4.42
C PRO A 140 9.61 5.15 -4.54
N VAL A 141 9.62 4.22 -3.58
CA VAL A 141 8.68 3.08 -3.55
C VAL A 141 7.23 3.55 -3.47
N GLY A 142 6.92 4.57 -2.68
CA GLY A 142 5.56 5.12 -2.61
C GLY A 142 5.10 5.70 -3.94
N ILE A 143 6.00 6.38 -4.66
CA ILE A 143 5.74 6.89 -6.00
C ILE A 143 5.52 5.75 -6.99
N ILE A 144 6.37 4.72 -6.96
CA ILE A 144 6.24 3.53 -7.81
C ILE A 144 4.89 2.86 -7.55
N THR A 145 4.52 2.66 -6.28
CA THR A 145 3.27 2.02 -5.87
C THR A 145 2.03 2.71 -6.45
N ASP A 146 2.05 4.05 -6.50
CA ASP A 146 0.96 4.84 -7.08
C ASP A 146 0.96 4.84 -8.62
N ILE A 147 2.09 4.53 -9.27
CA ILE A 147 2.22 4.49 -10.73
C ILE A 147 1.89 3.10 -11.30
N ILE A 148 2.54 2.05 -10.80
CA ILE A 148 2.46 0.70 -11.41
C ILE A 148 1.36 -0.17 -10.80
N GLY A 149 0.84 0.21 -9.63
CA GLY A 149 -0.16 -0.57 -8.91
C GLY A 149 0.41 -1.35 -7.74
N ARG A 150 -0.51 -1.68 -6.82
CA ARG A 150 -0.15 -2.25 -5.53
C ARG A 150 0.26 -3.70 -5.71
N ARG A 151 -0.48 -4.43 -6.54
CA ARG A 151 -0.19 -5.84 -6.84
C ARG A 151 1.18 -6.00 -7.48
N PHE A 152 1.50 -5.21 -8.51
CA PHE A 152 2.79 -5.27 -9.18
C PHE A 152 3.94 -4.87 -8.25
N THR A 153 3.74 -3.85 -7.43
CA THR A 153 4.74 -3.43 -6.44
C THR A 153 5.04 -4.55 -5.44
N ILE A 154 4.01 -5.21 -4.89
CA ILE A 154 4.18 -6.35 -3.97
C ILE A 154 4.93 -7.49 -4.65
N MET A 155 4.57 -7.84 -5.90
CA MET A 155 5.24 -8.91 -6.65
C MET A 155 6.72 -8.61 -6.91
N ILE A 156 7.06 -7.38 -7.30
CA ILE A 156 8.46 -6.96 -7.48
C ILE A 156 9.20 -7.04 -6.14
N GLY A 157 8.58 -6.60 -5.05
CA GLY A 157 9.15 -6.69 -3.71
C GLY A 157 9.43 -8.14 -3.30
N LEU A 158 8.46 -9.05 -3.50
CA LEU A 158 8.62 -10.49 -3.24
C LEU A 158 9.76 -11.09 -4.07
N ALA A 159 9.87 -10.73 -5.35
CA ALA A 159 10.94 -11.21 -6.23
C ALA A 159 12.33 -10.72 -5.79
N ILE A 160 12.46 -9.44 -5.44
CA ILE A 160 13.72 -8.86 -4.93
C ILE A 160 14.12 -9.52 -3.62
N GLN A 161 13.15 -9.79 -2.74
CA GLN A 161 13.42 -10.45 -1.46
C GLN A 161 13.78 -11.92 -1.61
N ALA A 162 13.14 -12.64 -2.54
CA ALA A 162 13.54 -13.99 -2.92
C ALA A 162 14.98 -14.01 -3.44
N LEU A 163 15.37 -13.02 -4.25
CA LEU A 163 16.74 -12.85 -4.71
C LEU A 163 17.72 -12.58 -3.55
N ALA A 164 17.33 -11.79 -2.55
CA ALA A 164 18.15 -11.60 -1.35
C ALA A 164 18.44 -12.94 -0.65
N PHE A 165 17.42 -13.77 -0.44
CA PHE A 165 17.59 -15.10 0.16
C PHE A 165 18.31 -16.12 -0.74
N LEU A 166 18.27 -15.92 -2.06
CA LEU A 166 19.09 -16.69 -2.98
C LEU A 166 20.57 -16.31 -2.84
N ILE A 167 20.90 -15.01 -2.76
CA ILE A 167 22.27 -14.53 -2.51
C ILE A 167 22.81 -15.13 -1.22
N LEU A 168 21.96 -15.22 -0.20
CA LEU A 168 22.28 -15.79 1.09
C LEU A 168 22.67 -17.28 1.03
N SER A 169 22.13 -18.05 0.08
CA SER A 169 22.50 -19.46 -0.12
C SER A 169 23.94 -19.67 -0.58
N PHE A 170 24.56 -18.65 -1.17
CA PHE A 170 25.96 -18.66 -1.61
C PHE A 170 26.92 -18.19 -0.51
N LEU A 171 26.41 -17.85 0.68
CA LEU A 171 27.21 -17.37 1.78
C LEU A 171 27.80 -18.55 2.58
N THR A 172 28.75 -19.25 1.97
CA THR A 172 29.43 -20.40 2.59
C THR A 172 30.52 -19.98 3.58
N GLU A 173 31.07 -18.77 3.39
CA GLU A 173 32.12 -18.18 4.22
C GLU A 173 31.77 -16.72 4.57
N PHE A 174 32.47 -16.15 5.55
CA PHE A 174 32.29 -14.75 5.91
C PHE A 174 32.73 -13.82 4.77
N ASN A 175 31.76 -13.37 3.98
CA ASN A 175 31.96 -12.40 2.90
C ASN A 175 31.11 -11.15 3.15
N ILE A 176 31.76 -10.11 3.68
CA ILE A 176 31.10 -8.86 4.05
C ILE A 176 30.37 -8.18 2.87
N ILE A 177 30.90 -8.30 1.65
CA ILE A 177 30.29 -7.70 0.46
C ILE A 177 28.95 -8.38 0.16
N LEU A 178 28.92 -9.73 0.18
CA LEU A 178 27.68 -10.47 -0.02
C LEU A 178 26.65 -10.20 1.09
N ILE A 179 27.10 -10.05 2.34
CA ILE A 179 26.22 -9.66 3.46
C ILE A 179 25.58 -8.28 3.20
N ILE A 180 26.37 -7.30 2.78
CA ILE A 180 25.86 -5.95 2.48
C ILE A 180 24.87 -5.99 1.32
N ILE A 181 25.20 -6.71 0.23
CA ILE A 181 24.29 -6.88 -0.92
C ILE A 181 22.98 -7.53 -0.47
N PHE A 182 23.05 -8.60 0.33
CA PHE A 182 21.89 -9.25 0.92
C PHE A 182 21.01 -8.24 1.66
N ILE A 183 21.58 -7.46 2.58
CA ILE A 183 20.83 -6.47 3.40
C ILE A 183 20.17 -5.41 2.52
N VAL A 184 20.87 -4.92 1.50
CA VAL A 184 20.33 -3.90 0.58
C VAL A 184 19.14 -4.43 -0.20
N PHE A 185 19.27 -5.62 -0.80
CA PHE A 185 18.15 -6.24 -1.53
C PHE A 185 16.98 -6.55 -0.60
N LEU A 186 17.27 -7.03 0.61
CA LEU A 186 16.28 -7.29 1.64
C LEU A 186 15.49 -6.03 2.01
N GLY A 187 16.17 -4.91 2.25
CA GLY A 187 15.54 -3.63 2.58
C GLY A 187 14.68 -3.07 1.46
N ILE A 188 15.13 -3.17 0.21
CA ILE A 188 14.36 -2.75 -0.97
C ILE A 188 13.09 -3.61 -1.11
N GLY A 189 13.25 -4.94 -1.05
CA GLY A 189 12.13 -5.87 -1.14
C GLY A 189 11.09 -5.63 -0.04
N PHE A 190 11.56 -5.47 1.20
CA PHE A 190 10.71 -5.17 2.35
C PHE A 190 9.93 -3.85 2.19
N ALA A 191 10.58 -2.79 1.73
CA ALA A 191 9.93 -1.50 1.51
C ALA A 191 8.78 -1.57 0.49
N LEU A 192 9.00 -2.27 -0.63
CA LEU A 192 8.00 -2.50 -1.68
C LEU A 192 6.80 -3.31 -1.16
N ILE A 193 7.07 -4.41 -0.48
CA ILE A 193 6.05 -5.29 0.08
C ILE A 193 5.20 -4.55 1.12
N TYR A 194 5.85 -3.92 2.10
CA TYR A 194 5.17 -3.28 3.22
C TYR A 194 4.29 -2.11 2.77
N THR A 195 4.81 -1.26 1.87
CA THR A 195 4.02 -0.14 1.30
C THR A 195 2.81 -0.67 0.54
N GLY A 196 2.99 -1.71 -0.28
CA GLY A 196 1.92 -2.30 -1.07
C GLY A 196 0.83 -2.95 -0.22
N PHE A 197 1.19 -3.77 0.78
CA PHE A 197 0.22 -4.51 1.58
C PHE A 197 -0.64 -3.61 2.48
N ASN A 198 -0.04 -2.66 3.20
CA ASN A 198 -0.80 -1.74 4.05
C ASN A 198 -1.83 -0.96 3.23
N ARG A 199 -1.48 -0.58 2.00
CA ARG A 199 -2.44 0.12 1.14
C ARG A 199 -3.54 -0.81 0.64
N LEU A 200 -3.16 -1.99 0.16
CA LEU A 200 -4.09 -2.99 -0.35
C LEU A 200 -5.17 -3.34 0.69
N GLU A 201 -4.80 -3.45 1.96
CA GLU A 201 -5.75 -3.63 3.08
C GLU A 201 -6.79 -2.51 3.14
N THR A 202 -6.34 -1.25 3.17
CA THR A 202 -7.25 -0.11 3.27
C THR A 202 -8.17 0.06 2.06
N GLU A 203 -7.76 -0.41 0.88
CA GLU A 203 -8.54 -0.32 -0.36
C GLU A 203 -9.53 -1.49 -0.53
N LEU A 204 -9.17 -2.67 -0.03
CA LEU A 204 -10.06 -3.84 -0.07
C LEU A 204 -11.14 -3.81 1.01
N THR A 205 -10.99 -2.97 2.02
CA THR A 205 -11.88 -2.93 3.18
C THR A 205 -12.98 -1.89 2.99
N LYS A 206 -14.24 -2.29 3.21
CA LYS A 206 -15.36 -1.34 3.14
C LYS A 206 -15.31 -0.41 4.35
N ARG A 207 -15.67 0.87 4.14
CA ARG A 207 -15.65 1.87 5.22
C ARG A 207 -16.61 1.55 6.38
N SER A 208 -17.74 0.91 6.11
CA SER A 208 -18.74 0.55 7.14
C SER A 208 -18.29 -0.59 8.05
N THR A 209 -17.39 -1.46 7.57
CA THR A 209 -16.87 -2.63 8.29
C THR A 209 -15.37 -2.52 8.58
N LEU A 210 -14.79 -1.31 8.41
CA LEU A 210 -13.35 -1.08 8.47
C LEU A 210 -12.72 -1.59 9.75
N ARG A 211 -13.35 -1.32 10.90
CA ARG A 211 -12.82 -1.76 12.20
C ARG A 211 -12.75 -3.28 12.30
N ASP A 212 -13.82 -3.96 11.95
CA ASP A 212 -13.96 -5.40 12.15
C ASP A 212 -13.10 -6.18 11.13
N GLU A 213 -13.04 -5.73 9.87
CA GLU A 213 -12.15 -6.31 8.86
C GLU A 213 -10.67 -6.06 9.18
N ASN A 214 -10.28 -4.86 9.62
CA ASN A 214 -8.91 -4.55 10.05
C ASN A 214 -8.50 -5.36 11.28
N PHE A 215 -9.43 -5.62 12.21
CA PHE A 215 -9.18 -6.52 13.34
C PHE A 215 -8.85 -7.94 12.86
N LEU A 216 -9.62 -8.48 11.90
CA LEU A 216 -9.34 -9.80 11.31
C LEU A 216 -8.02 -9.81 10.55
N PHE A 217 -7.74 -8.76 9.77
CA PHE A 217 -6.48 -8.63 9.04
C PHE A 217 -5.28 -8.67 10.01
N MET A 218 -5.29 -7.84 11.05
CA MET A 218 -4.23 -7.82 12.07
C MET A 218 -4.12 -9.15 12.82
N GLY A 219 -5.24 -9.83 13.07
CA GLY A 219 -5.25 -11.18 13.65
C GLY A 219 -4.52 -12.19 12.77
N PHE A 220 -4.83 -12.22 11.47
CA PHE A 220 -4.16 -13.12 10.51
C PHE A 220 -2.70 -12.73 10.26
N LEU A 221 -2.38 -11.42 10.28
CA LEU A 221 -1.00 -10.91 10.27
C LEU A 221 -0.20 -11.48 11.46
N GLY A 222 -0.78 -11.44 12.67
CA GLY A 222 -0.17 -12.01 13.86
C GLY A 222 0.02 -13.53 13.76
N ILE A 223 -0.97 -14.26 13.24
CA ILE A 223 -0.86 -15.72 13.01
C ILE A 223 0.27 -16.01 12.02
N GLY A 224 0.33 -15.31 10.89
CA GLY A 224 1.40 -15.48 9.89
C GLY A 224 2.78 -15.22 10.47
N SER A 225 2.89 -14.16 11.28
CA SER A 225 4.12 -13.80 11.99
C SER A 225 4.59 -14.90 12.93
N ALA A 226 3.68 -15.46 13.74
CA ALA A 226 3.97 -16.56 14.65
C ALA A 226 4.37 -17.84 13.90
N VAL A 227 3.64 -18.18 12.83
CA VAL A 227 3.97 -19.34 11.98
C VAL A 227 5.36 -19.17 11.34
N GLY A 228 5.74 -17.95 10.94
CA GLY A 228 7.08 -17.66 10.43
C GLY A 228 8.19 -18.04 11.42
N VAL A 229 8.08 -17.59 12.67
CA VAL A 229 9.06 -17.91 13.73
C VAL A 229 9.07 -19.41 14.04
N ILE A 230 7.89 -20.01 14.24
CA ILE A 230 7.78 -21.45 14.56
C ILE A 230 8.40 -22.28 13.45
N LEU A 231 8.10 -21.96 12.18
CA LEU A 231 8.64 -22.67 11.03
C LEU A 231 10.17 -22.52 10.97
N GLY A 232 10.69 -21.31 11.18
CA GLY A 232 12.13 -21.08 11.21
C GLY A 232 12.84 -21.86 12.32
N GLU A 233 12.26 -21.93 13.53
CA GLU A 233 12.82 -22.68 14.66
C GLU A 233 12.76 -24.20 14.41
N VAL A 234 11.63 -24.72 13.94
CA VAL A 234 11.48 -26.16 13.59
C VAL A 234 12.48 -26.57 12.51
N LEU A 235 12.74 -25.69 11.54
CA LEU A 235 13.69 -25.94 10.46
C LEU A 235 15.14 -25.61 10.84
N LYS A 236 15.41 -25.04 12.01
CA LYS A 236 16.74 -24.57 12.42
C LYS A 236 17.81 -25.64 12.25
N TYR A 237 17.54 -26.88 12.70
CA TYR A 237 18.50 -27.99 12.57
C TYR A 237 18.84 -28.31 11.09
N LEU A 238 17.83 -28.31 10.22
CA LEU A 238 18.03 -28.55 8.78
C LEU A 238 18.81 -27.40 8.13
N ILE A 239 18.49 -26.16 8.52
CA ILE A 239 19.17 -24.96 8.02
C ILE A 239 20.64 -24.93 8.44
N ILE A 240 20.93 -25.29 9.70
CA ILE A 240 22.31 -25.40 10.22
C ILE A 240 23.10 -26.45 9.45
N THR A 241 22.48 -27.60 9.17
CA THR A 241 23.14 -28.71 8.47
C THR A 241 23.38 -28.37 7.00
N ASN A 242 22.42 -27.71 6.36
CA ASN A 242 22.54 -27.25 4.99
C ASN A 242 21.72 -25.96 4.77
N PRO A 243 22.39 -24.79 4.66
CA PRO A 243 21.73 -23.50 4.49
C PRO A 243 20.80 -23.42 3.27
N ALA A 244 21.00 -24.27 2.24
CA ALA A 244 20.16 -24.29 1.05
C ALA A 244 18.70 -24.65 1.35
N TYR A 245 18.41 -25.39 2.44
CA TYR A 245 17.04 -25.68 2.85
C TYR A 245 16.23 -24.43 3.15
N LEU A 246 16.85 -23.41 3.76
CA LEU A 246 16.18 -22.14 4.01
C LEU A 246 15.72 -21.50 2.71
N THR A 247 16.62 -21.44 1.72
CA THR A 247 16.32 -20.84 0.41
C THR A 247 15.20 -21.59 -0.30
N ILE A 248 15.18 -22.93 -0.27
CA ILE A 248 14.11 -23.74 -0.88
C ILE A 248 12.76 -23.45 -0.20
N VAL A 249 12.71 -23.45 1.14
CA VAL A 249 11.47 -23.20 1.89
C VAL A 249 10.97 -21.79 1.64
N LEU A 250 11.86 -20.79 1.66
CA LEU A 250 11.49 -19.42 1.38
C LEU A 250 11.00 -19.24 -0.06
N LEU A 251 11.67 -19.82 -1.05
CA LEU A 251 11.23 -19.78 -2.45
C LEU A 251 9.85 -20.40 -2.62
N PHE A 252 9.58 -21.53 -1.98
CA PHE A 252 8.24 -22.14 -1.98
C PHE A 252 7.18 -21.19 -1.41
N VAL A 253 7.47 -20.57 -0.26
CA VAL A 253 6.57 -19.58 0.35
C VAL A 253 6.39 -18.35 -0.56
N PHE A 254 7.44 -17.88 -1.24
CA PHE A 254 7.36 -16.79 -2.22
C PHE A 254 6.45 -17.15 -3.40
N ILE A 255 6.52 -18.38 -3.92
CA ILE A 255 5.64 -18.85 -4.99
C ILE A 255 4.18 -18.86 -4.50
N CYS A 256 3.92 -19.42 -3.32
CA CYS A 256 2.57 -19.42 -2.72
C CYS A 256 2.03 -18.00 -2.55
N ALA A 257 2.84 -17.09 -2.00
CA ALA A 257 2.47 -15.70 -1.81
C ALA A 257 2.19 -14.99 -3.14
N THR A 258 3.02 -15.23 -4.15
CA THR A 258 2.84 -14.66 -5.50
C THR A 258 1.51 -15.11 -6.09
N ILE A 259 1.19 -16.41 -6.01
CA ILE A 259 -0.10 -16.96 -6.49
C ILE A 259 -1.28 -16.27 -5.78
N ILE A 260 -1.20 -16.10 -4.46
CA ILE A 260 -2.28 -15.49 -3.66
C ILE A 260 -2.44 -14.00 -3.98
N VAL A 261 -1.34 -13.25 -4.06
CA VAL A 261 -1.36 -11.83 -4.44
C VAL A 261 -1.91 -11.66 -5.86
N PHE A 262 -1.64 -12.61 -6.76
CA PHE A 262 -2.18 -12.60 -8.13
C PHE A 262 -3.70 -12.78 -8.19
N GLN A 263 -4.31 -13.40 -7.18
CA GLN A 263 -5.77 -13.57 -7.08
C GLN A 263 -6.48 -12.29 -6.60
N VAL A 264 -5.74 -11.34 -6.03
CA VAL A 264 -6.31 -10.08 -5.59
C VAL A 264 -6.50 -9.15 -6.79
N HIS A 265 -7.69 -8.57 -6.87
CA HIS A 265 -8.01 -7.58 -7.90
C HIS A 265 -7.16 -6.32 -7.67
N GLU A 266 -6.58 -5.77 -8.75
CA GLU A 266 -5.85 -4.51 -8.66
C GLU A 266 -6.82 -3.38 -8.28
N THR A 267 -6.42 -2.57 -7.32
CA THR A 267 -7.27 -1.52 -6.73
C THR A 267 -6.97 -0.14 -7.31
N LEU A 268 -5.90 0.01 -8.10
CA LEU A 268 -5.73 1.21 -8.91
C LEU A 268 -6.88 1.32 -9.93
N PRO A 269 -7.59 2.47 -10.00
CA PRO A 269 -8.59 2.67 -11.04
C PRO A 269 -7.92 2.57 -12.40
N SER A 270 -8.52 1.78 -13.28
CA SER A 270 -8.05 1.63 -14.66
C SER A 270 -7.99 3.01 -15.32
N ARG A 271 -7.15 3.15 -16.36
CA ARG A 271 -6.95 4.44 -17.02
C ARG A 271 -8.26 4.99 -17.60
N SER A 272 -9.22 4.13 -17.94
CA SER A 272 -10.59 4.47 -18.38
C SER A 272 -11.50 4.87 -17.21
N GLU A 273 -11.44 4.17 -16.06
CA GLU A 273 -12.21 4.54 -14.86
C GLU A 273 -11.83 5.92 -14.29
N LYS A 274 -10.59 6.38 -14.55
CA LYS A 274 -10.16 7.75 -14.19
C LYS A 274 -10.97 8.84 -14.90
N PHE A 275 -11.73 8.49 -15.94
CA PHE A 275 -12.56 9.41 -16.72
C PHE A 275 -14.05 9.07 -16.66
N ILE A 276 -14.53 8.49 -15.56
CA ILE A 276 -15.99 8.35 -15.38
C ILE A 276 -16.56 9.73 -15.08
N ARG A 277 -17.39 10.22 -16.02
CA ARG A 277 -18.22 11.40 -15.84
C ARG A 277 -19.23 11.12 -14.71
N PRO A 278 -19.26 11.94 -13.64
CA PRO A 278 -20.31 11.84 -12.63
C PRO A 278 -21.68 12.07 -13.28
N ASP A 279 -22.67 11.26 -12.90
CA ASP A 279 -24.01 11.33 -13.50
C ASP A 279 -24.67 12.70 -13.28
N ASN A 280 -24.38 13.37 -12.16
CA ASN A 280 -24.79 14.75 -11.88
C ASN A 280 -23.77 15.43 -10.97
N PHE A 281 -23.51 16.72 -11.21
CA PHE A 281 -22.85 17.61 -10.27
C PHE A 281 -23.91 18.51 -9.64
N ASP A 282 -23.89 18.68 -8.32
CA ASP A 282 -24.68 19.74 -7.70
C ASP A 282 -23.98 21.11 -7.85
N GLU A 283 -24.73 22.20 -7.66
CA GLU A 283 -24.17 23.56 -7.77
C GLU A 283 -23.12 23.85 -6.69
N GLU A 284 -23.24 23.20 -5.53
CA GLU A 284 -22.30 23.33 -4.40
C GLU A 284 -20.92 22.74 -4.77
N ASP A 285 -20.88 21.55 -5.36
CA ASP A 285 -19.68 20.91 -5.87
C ASP A 285 -18.99 21.79 -6.90
N LEU A 286 -19.75 22.29 -7.90
CA LEU A 286 -19.20 23.15 -8.94
C LEU A 286 -18.59 24.44 -8.36
N THR A 287 -19.22 25.00 -7.33
CA THR A 287 -18.70 26.19 -6.64
C THR A 287 -17.40 25.85 -5.91
N LEU A 288 -17.36 24.73 -5.20
CA LEU A 288 -16.16 24.24 -4.52
C LEU A 288 -14.98 24.04 -5.50
N TYR A 289 -15.22 23.42 -6.67
CA TYR A 289 -14.19 23.22 -7.69
C TYR A 289 -13.65 24.54 -8.25
N LYS A 290 -14.52 25.55 -8.45
CA LYS A 290 -14.11 26.88 -8.92
C LYS A 290 -13.27 27.61 -7.88
N GLU A 291 -13.75 27.68 -6.64
CA GLU A 291 -13.09 28.42 -5.56
C GLU A 291 -11.70 27.83 -5.25
N ARG A 292 -11.61 26.50 -5.19
CA ARG A 292 -10.37 25.80 -4.89
C ARG A 292 -9.43 25.66 -6.08
N LYS A 293 -9.84 26.14 -7.26
CA LYS A 293 -9.10 25.99 -8.52
C LYS A 293 -8.73 24.53 -8.79
N ILE A 294 -9.67 23.61 -8.64
CA ILE A 294 -9.44 22.17 -8.84
C ILE A 294 -10.00 21.76 -10.21
N CYS A 295 -9.24 20.99 -10.97
CA CYS A 295 -9.69 20.42 -12.23
C CYS A 295 -10.84 19.44 -12.00
N LEU A 296 -11.97 19.65 -12.68
CA LEU A 296 -13.17 18.82 -12.51
C LEU A 296 -12.93 17.32 -12.82
N VAL A 297 -12.02 17.03 -13.77
CA VAL A 297 -11.74 15.67 -14.27
C VAL A 297 -10.70 14.96 -13.41
N CYS A 298 -9.47 15.46 -13.36
CA CYS A 298 -8.40 14.75 -12.65
C CYS A 298 -8.41 14.98 -11.15
N LYS A 299 -9.20 15.95 -10.66
CA LYS A 299 -9.24 16.44 -9.27
C LYS A 299 -7.91 17.05 -8.79
N GLY A 300 -6.99 17.35 -9.70
CA GLY A 300 -5.72 18.01 -9.41
C GLY A 300 -5.83 19.54 -9.39
N ASN A 301 -4.82 20.21 -8.83
CA ASN A 301 -4.74 21.67 -8.78
C ASN A 301 -4.63 22.24 -10.21
N ALA A 302 -5.55 23.13 -10.57
CA ALA A 302 -5.64 23.83 -11.85
C ALA A 302 -5.22 25.29 -11.65
N THR A 303 -3.95 25.48 -11.29
CA THR A 303 -3.32 26.80 -11.13
C THR A 303 -2.29 27.04 -12.23
N GLY A 304 -2.11 28.31 -12.61
CA GLY A 304 -1.16 28.73 -13.66
C GLY A 304 -1.81 29.04 -15.01
N PHE A 305 -0.98 29.20 -16.05
CA PHE A 305 -1.40 29.58 -17.41
C PHE A 305 -2.01 28.43 -18.22
N GLU A 306 -1.91 27.18 -17.75
CA GLU A 306 -2.37 25.98 -18.46
C GLU A 306 -3.73 25.49 -17.96
N VAL A 307 -4.71 26.39 -17.88
CA VAL A 307 -6.07 26.09 -17.41
C VAL A 307 -7.08 26.46 -18.47
N TYR A 308 -7.99 25.53 -18.75
CA TYR A 308 -9.17 25.79 -19.57
C TYR A 308 -10.36 26.06 -18.64
N VAL A 309 -11.01 27.19 -18.86
CA VAL A 309 -12.23 27.58 -18.14
C VAL A 309 -13.39 27.41 -19.11
N CYS A 310 -14.40 26.61 -18.73
CA CYS A 310 -15.60 26.49 -19.56
C CYS A 310 -16.29 27.85 -19.67
N THR A 311 -16.61 28.28 -20.89
CA THR A 311 -17.21 29.61 -21.14
C THR A 311 -18.60 29.77 -20.54
N GLU A 312 -19.38 28.70 -20.49
CA GLU A 312 -20.76 28.75 -19.98
C GLU A 312 -20.83 28.64 -18.45
N CYS A 313 -20.29 27.56 -17.87
CA CYS A 313 -20.43 27.33 -16.44
C CYS A 313 -19.23 27.77 -15.59
N GLY A 314 -18.12 28.23 -16.19
CA GLY A 314 -16.93 28.68 -15.46
C GLY A 314 -16.14 27.58 -14.74
N VAL A 315 -16.46 26.29 -14.94
CA VAL A 315 -15.74 25.19 -14.30
C VAL A 315 -14.34 25.05 -14.89
N LEU A 316 -13.39 24.59 -14.07
CA LEU A 316 -11.96 24.58 -14.39
C LEU A 316 -11.50 23.19 -14.81
N TYR A 317 -10.67 23.14 -15.85
CA TYR A 317 -9.98 21.95 -16.34
C TYR A 317 -8.50 22.25 -16.50
N CYS A 318 -7.61 21.35 -16.08
CA CYS A 318 -6.22 21.46 -16.51
C CYS A 318 -6.12 21.21 -18.02
N LEU A 319 -5.13 21.82 -18.69
CA LEU A 319 -5.00 21.74 -20.14
C LEU A 319 -4.96 20.30 -20.68
N LYS A 320 -4.29 19.38 -19.95
CA LYS A 320 -4.23 17.95 -20.31
C LYS A 320 -5.61 17.30 -20.29
N CYS A 321 -6.42 17.57 -19.27
CA CYS A 321 -7.78 17.05 -19.17
C CYS A 321 -8.71 17.68 -20.20
N ALA A 322 -8.63 18.99 -20.42
CA ALA A 322 -9.43 19.66 -21.45
C ALA A 322 -9.14 19.12 -22.86
N LYS A 323 -7.86 18.88 -23.19
CA LYS A 323 -7.45 18.27 -24.47
C LYS A 323 -7.88 16.82 -24.61
N ALA A 324 -7.82 16.05 -23.53
CA ALA A 324 -8.32 14.68 -23.51
C ALA A 324 -9.85 14.65 -23.73
N LEU A 325 -10.60 15.48 -22.99
CA LEU A 325 -12.04 15.61 -23.15
C LEU A 325 -12.45 16.10 -24.53
N SER A 326 -11.73 17.08 -25.11
CA SER A 326 -12.01 17.58 -26.46
C SER A 326 -11.78 16.57 -27.57
N THR A 327 -11.03 15.50 -27.27
CA THR A 327 -10.77 14.40 -28.21
C THR A 327 -11.77 13.26 -28.02
N LEU A 328 -12.17 12.98 -26.77
CA LEU A 328 -13.09 11.90 -26.40
C LEU A 328 -14.55 12.26 -26.70
N GLU A 329 -15.09 13.25 -25.99
CA GLU A 329 -16.53 13.62 -26.03
C GLU A 329 -16.77 15.01 -26.63
N ASN A 330 -15.76 15.89 -26.51
CA ASN A 330 -15.83 17.31 -26.78
C ASN A 330 -16.93 18.07 -26.04
N GLN A 331 -17.21 17.68 -24.79
CA GLN A 331 -18.19 18.35 -23.94
C GLN A 331 -17.63 18.66 -22.55
N CYS A 332 -18.06 19.79 -21.99
CA CYS A 332 -17.91 20.13 -20.59
C CYS A 332 -18.78 19.18 -19.75
N TRP A 333 -18.18 18.43 -18.83
CA TRP A 333 -18.91 17.48 -18.00
C TRP A 333 -19.94 18.10 -17.05
N ALA A 334 -19.81 19.40 -16.75
CA ALA A 334 -20.74 20.13 -15.89
C ALA A 334 -21.98 20.66 -16.63
N CYS A 335 -21.82 21.21 -17.85
CA CYS A 335 -22.91 21.90 -18.56
C CYS A 335 -23.12 21.44 -20.01
N ASN A 336 -22.42 20.42 -20.47
CA ASN A 336 -22.45 19.87 -21.84
C ASN A 336 -21.97 20.81 -22.96
N THR A 337 -21.52 22.03 -22.66
CA THR A 337 -20.98 22.96 -23.66
C THR A 337 -19.73 22.41 -24.34
N ASN A 338 -19.56 22.66 -25.64
CA ASN A 338 -18.39 22.25 -26.40
C ASN A 338 -17.11 22.85 -25.82
N ILE A 339 -16.10 22.01 -25.58
CA ILE A 339 -14.79 22.47 -25.15
C ILE A 339 -14.06 23.14 -26.31
N ASP A 340 -14.13 22.51 -27.49
CA ASP A 340 -13.55 22.97 -28.74
C ASP A 340 -14.68 23.18 -29.76
N GLN A 341 -15.02 24.45 -30.05
CA GLN A 341 -16.11 24.81 -30.98
C GLN A 341 -15.84 24.33 -32.42
N SER A 342 -14.59 24.02 -32.76
CA SER A 342 -14.23 23.54 -34.11
C SER A 342 -14.51 22.05 -34.33
N LYS A 343 -14.82 21.30 -33.26
CA LYS A 343 -15.04 19.86 -33.30
C LYS A 343 -16.50 19.50 -33.02
N PRO A 344 -17.03 18.44 -33.64
CA PRO A 344 -18.35 17.93 -33.29
C PRO A 344 -18.35 17.31 -31.89
N ILE A 345 -19.51 17.32 -31.26
CA ILE A 345 -19.79 16.55 -30.04
C ILE A 345 -19.78 15.06 -30.40
N LYS A 346 -19.05 14.25 -29.63
CA LYS A 346 -19.18 12.79 -29.67
C LYS A 346 -19.89 12.36 -28.39
N PRO A 347 -21.19 12.02 -28.43
CA PRO A 347 -21.83 11.45 -27.24
C PRO A 347 -21.05 10.20 -26.86
N LEU A 348 -20.69 10.07 -25.58
CA LEU A 348 -20.14 8.82 -25.08
C LEU A 348 -21.25 7.79 -25.29
N GLU A 349 -21.08 6.91 -26.28
CA GLU A 349 -21.91 5.71 -26.35
C GLU A 349 -21.71 5.04 -24.99
N LYS A 350 -22.73 5.12 -24.12
CA LYS A 350 -22.78 4.25 -22.96
C LYS A 350 -22.63 2.87 -23.57
N GLU A 351 -21.49 2.20 -23.35
CA GLU A 351 -21.40 0.76 -23.57
C GLU A 351 -22.50 0.16 -22.68
N GLN A 352 -23.69 0.02 -23.27
CA GLN A 352 -24.87 -0.50 -22.64
C GLN A 352 -24.59 -1.98 -22.39
N GLU A 353 -24.26 -2.32 -21.16
CA GLU A 353 -24.70 -3.52 -20.44
C GLU A 353 -24.57 -4.92 -21.09
N GLU A 354 -23.89 -5.10 -22.23
CA GLU A 354 -23.72 -6.42 -22.85
C GLU A 354 -22.79 -7.35 -22.04
N SER A 355 -22.10 -6.85 -21.00
CA SER A 355 -21.32 -7.71 -20.10
C SER A 355 -22.11 -8.29 -18.91
N LYS A 356 -23.44 -8.08 -18.81
CA LYS A 356 -24.25 -8.64 -17.69
C LYS A 356 -25.15 -9.83 -18.04
N GLU A 357 -25.29 -10.24 -19.31
CA GLU A 357 -26.15 -11.39 -19.69
C GLU A 357 -25.43 -12.69 -20.11
N GLY A 358 -24.09 -12.72 -20.12
CA GLY A 358 -23.32 -13.82 -20.72
C GLY A 358 -22.89 -15.00 -19.82
N VAL A 359 -23.25 -15.08 -18.54
CA VAL A 359 -22.88 -16.24 -17.69
C VAL A 359 -24.13 -17.04 -17.29
N LYS A 360 -24.75 -17.69 -18.27
CA LYS A 360 -25.60 -18.86 -18.00
C LYS A 360 -24.68 -20.01 -17.56
N ILE A 361 -24.63 -20.26 -16.26
CA ILE A 361 -24.00 -21.45 -15.67
C ILE A 361 -24.70 -22.68 -16.25
N HIS A 362 -24.00 -23.44 -17.09
CA HIS A 362 -24.39 -24.79 -17.43
C HIS A 362 -24.38 -25.64 -16.15
N LYS A 363 -25.57 -25.97 -15.64
CA LYS A 363 -25.75 -27.14 -14.76
C LYS A 363 -25.46 -28.39 -15.58
N ILE A 364 -24.28 -28.99 -15.38
CA ILE A 364 -24.04 -30.37 -15.77
C ILE A 364 -24.73 -31.25 -14.72
N LYS A 365 -25.58 -32.15 -15.21
CA LYS A 365 -26.26 -33.20 -14.45
C LYS A 365 -25.29 -34.26 -13.97
#